data_AF-A0A429EX04-F1
#
_entry.id   AF-A0A429EX04-F1
#
_cell.length_a   1.000
_cell.length_b   1.000
_cell.length_c   1.000
_cell.angle_alpha   90.00
_cell.angle_beta   90.00
_cell.angle_gamma   90.00
#
_symmetry.space_group_name_H-M   'P 1'
#
loop_
_entity.id
_entity.type
_entity.pdbx_description
1 polymer ?
#
loop_
_entity_poly.entity_id
_entity_poly.type
_entity_poly.pdbx_seq_one_letter_code
_entity_poly.pdbx_strand_id
1 'polypeptide(L)'
;MIVLAVFVAPQFTVVDRVLMVLFGLGLAWVLHMLARCRVTADEAGLTVVNAFRTRRLEWPEVLDVTMTVGDPWPRLDLSDGTALGVMGINGAEKKLAARQVAELAALLKARAEAPDPD
;
A
#
# COMPACT_ATOMS: atom_id res chain seq x y z
N MET A 1 15.86 5.95 24.97
CA MET A 1 14.42 6.14 25.21
C MET A 1 13.87 5.29 26.36
N ILE A 2 14.35 4.06 26.57
CA ILE A 2 13.90 3.20 27.69
C ILE A 2 14.37 3.72 29.07
N VAL A 3 15.59 4.26 29.16
CA VAL A 3 16.16 4.76 30.42
C VAL A 3 15.45 6.01 30.95
N LEU A 4 14.96 6.88 30.06
CA LEU A 4 14.24 8.10 30.46
C LEU A 4 12.85 7.78 31.07
N ALA A 5 12.18 6.74 30.56
CA ALA A 5 10.88 6.29 31.06
C ALA A 5 10.93 5.70 32.48
N VAL A 6 12.09 5.17 32.89
CA VAL A 6 12.27 4.56 34.21
C VAL A 6 12.60 5.60 35.28
N PHE A 7 13.26 6.71 34.92
CA PHE A 7 13.77 7.68 35.89
C PHE A 7 12.93 8.96 36.05
N VAL A 8 11.94 9.23 35.19
CA VAL A 8 11.28 10.56 35.13
C VAL A 8 10.08 10.80 36.04
N ALA A 9 9.32 9.83 36.58
CA ALA A 9 8.22 10.28 37.46
C ALA A 9 7.67 9.28 38.50
N PRO A 10 7.79 9.61 39.80
CA PRO A 10 6.97 9.02 40.86
C PRO A 10 5.49 9.47 40.84
N GLN A 11 5.00 10.01 39.72
CA GLN A 11 3.61 10.50 39.55
C GLN A 11 2.87 9.94 38.32
N PHE A 12 3.43 8.93 37.64
CA PHE A 12 2.69 8.20 36.60
C PHE A 12 1.73 7.20 37.24
N THR A 13 0.44 7.46 37.09
CA THR A 13 -0.60 6.51 37.47
C THR A 13 -0.47 5.23 36.64
N VAL A 14 -1.04 4.10 37.10
CA VAL A 14 -1.08 2.86 36.31
C VAL A 14 -1.68 3.10 34.91
N VAL A 15 -2.60 4.05 34.81
CA VAL A 15 -3.23 4.50 33.57
C VAL A 15 -2.19 5.05 32.58
N ASP A 16 -1.27 5.91 33.01
CA ASP A 16 -0.26 6.51 32.13
C ASP A 16 0.69 5.46 31.53
N ARG A 17 1.04 4.44 32.33
CA ARG A 17 1.87 3.32 31.86
C ARG A 17 1.13 2.47 30.84
N VAL A 18 -0.15 2.20 31.08
CA VAL A 18 -1.01 1.46 30.13
C VAL A 18 -1.18 2.24 28.84
N LEU A 19 -1.44 3.54 28.91
CA LEU A 19 -1.56 4.42 27.74
C LEU A 19 -0.26 4.45 26.93
N MET A 20 0.90 4.52 27.59
CA MET A 20 2.19 4.52 26.89
C MET A 20 2.47 3.19 26.18
N VAL A 21 2.10 2.05 26.78
CA VAL A 21 2.20 0.74 26.12
C VAL A 21 1.22 0.64 24.95
N LEU A 22 -0.03 1.03 25.14
CA LEU A 22 -1.04 1.03 24.07
C LEU A 22 -0.65 1.94 22.91
N PHE A 23 -0.06 3.10 23.19
CA PHE A 23 0.48 4.00 22.18
C PHE A 23 1.63 3.36 21.40
N GLY A 24 2.58 2.73 22.10
CA GLY A 24 3.68 1.99 21.47
C GLY A 24 3.18 0.85 20.58
N LEU A 25 2.20 0.07 21.05
CA LEU A 25 1.55 -0.99 20.29
C LEU A 25 0.80 -0.43 19.07
N GLY A 26 0.09 0.68 19.23
CA GLY A 26 -0.61 1.36 18.13
C GLY A 26 0.36 1.85 17.06
N LEU A 27 1.48 2.46 17.45
CA LEU A 27 2.51 2.88 16.52
C LEU A 27 3.16 1.68 15.80
N ALA A 28 3.51 0.63 16.54
CA ALA A 28 4.05 -0.60 15.97
C ALA A 28 3.06 -1.25 14.99
N TRP A 29 1.76 -1.26 15.32
CA TRP A 29 0.70 -1.74 14.44
C TRP A 29 0.62 -0.93 13.14
N VAL A 30 0.61 0.39 13.22
CA VAL A 30 0.58 1.27 12.04
C VAL A 30 1.83 1.07 11.18
N LEU A 31 3.02 0.99 11.78
CA LEU A 31 4.26 0.73 11.04
C LEU A 31 4.25 -0.65 10.37
N HIS A 32 3.77 -1.68 11.06
CA HIS A 32 3.61 -3.01 10.49
C HIS A 32 2.64 -3.01 9.29
N MET A 33 1.55 -2.27 9.43
CA MET A 33 0.53 -2.14 8.39
C MET A 33 1.07 -1.43 7.14
N LEU A 34 1.87 -0.38 7.31
CA LEU A 34 2.57 0.30 6.21
C LEU A 34 3.64 -0.59 5.57
N ALA A 35 4.39 -1.36 6.37
CA ALA A 35 5.41 -2.28 5.87
C ALA A 35 4.81 -3.46 5.08
N ARG A 36 3.54 -3.78 5.31
CA ARG A 36 2.82 -4.85 4.60
C ARG A 36 2.29 -4.41 3.22
N CYS A 37 2.27 -3.10 2.93
CA CYS A 37 1.83 -2.60 1.63
C CYS A 37 2.68 -3.20 0.50
N ARG A 38 2.03 -3.91 -0.43
CA ARG A 38 2.70 -4.54 -1.56
C ARG A 38 1.76 -4.68 -2.74
N VAL A 39 2.36 -4.76 -3.93
CA VAL A 39 1.67 -5.02 -5.18
C VAL A 39 2.32 -6.23 -5.80
N THR A 40 1.52 -7.19 -6.24
CA THR A 40 2.03 -8.39 -6.89
C THR A 40 1.19 -8.66 -8.11
N ALA A 41 1.81 -8.60 -9.28
CA ALA A 41 1.22 -9.05 -10.53
C ALA A 41 1.52 -10.54 -10.70
N ASP A 42 0.50 -11.33 -10.96
CA ASP A 42 0.53 -12.78 -11.15
C ASP A 42 -0.15 -13.14 -12.48
N GLU A 43 -0.02 -14.39 -12.93
CA GLU A 43 -0.60 -14.82 -14.20
C GLU A 43 -2.13 -14.70 -14.24
N ALA A 44 -2.79 -14.95 -13.11
CA ALA A 44 -4.25 -14.83 -12.98
C ALA A 44 -4.74 -13.39 -12.77
N GLY A 45 -3.89 -12.45 -12.34
CA GLY A 45 -4.34 -11.08 -12.04
C GLY A 45 -3.39 -10.28 -11.15
N LEU A 46 -3.91 -9.21 -10.55
CA LEU A 46 -3.17 -8.25 -9.73
C LEU A 46 -3.63 -8.29 -8.27
N THR A 47 -2.71 -8.54 -7.34
CA THR A 47 -2.99 -8.44 -5.90
C THR A 47 -2.43 -7.15 -5.34
N VAL A 48 -3.31 -6.25 -4.90
CA VAL A 48 -2.97 -4.99 -4.26
C VAL A 48 -3.24 -5.10 -2.76
N VAL A 49 -2.16 -5.06 -1.98
CA VAL A 49 -2.20 -4.99 -0.52
C VAL A 49 -1.91 -3.55 -0.12
N ASN A 50 -2.94 -2.84 0.30
CA ASN A 50 -2.83 -1.54 0.95
C ASN A 50 -2.86 -1.72 2.46
N ALA A 51 -2.51 -0.65 3.19
CA ALA A 51 -2.41 -0.67 4.64
C ALA A 51 -3.69 -1.23 5.30
N PHE A 52 -4.86 -0.74 4.89
CA PHE A 52 -6.15 -1.18 5.48
C PHE A 52 -6.94 -2.19 4.63
N ARG A 53 -6.57 -2.42 3.37
CA ARG A 53 -7.37 -3.23 2.43
C ARG A 53 -6.49 -4.07 1.54
N THR A 54 -6.87 -5.33 1.36
CA THR A 54 -6.28 -6.21 0.34
C THR A 54 -7.34 -6.48 -0.71
N ARG A 55 -7.05 -6.21 -1.99
CA ARG A 55 -7.93 -6.53 -3.12
C ARG A 55 -7.15 -7.38 -4.10
N ARG A 56 -7.73 -8.52 -4.48
CA ARG A 56 -7.29 -9.33 -5.61
C ARG A 56 -8.16 -8.92 -6.78
N LEU A 57 -7.52 -8.51 -7.86
CA LEU A 57 -8.14 -8.04 -9.10
C LEU A 57 -7.77 -9.00 -10.20
N GLU A 58 -8.70 -9.31 -11.09
CA GLU A 58 -8.39 -10.01 -12.33
C GLU A 58 -7.87 -9.01 -13.37
N TRP A 59 -7.08 -9.47 -14.35
CA TRP A 59 -6.58 -8.61 -15.43
C TRP A 59 -7.68 -7.79 -16.13
N PRO A 60 -8.84 -8.37 -16.53
CA PRO A 60 -9.92 -7.60 -17.17
C PRO A 60 -10.61 -6.60 -16.24
N GLU A 61 -10.44 -6.70 -14.91
CA GLU A 61 -10.95 -5.70 -13.98
C GLU A 61 -10.09 -4.44 -13.96
N VAL A 62 -8.83 -4.51 -14.39
CA VAL A 62 -7.89 -3.39 -14.39
C VAL A 62 -7.79 -2.80 -15.80
N LEU A 63 -8.33 -1.61 -15.98
CA LEU A 63 -8.37 -0.94 -17.28
C LEU A 63 -7.11 -0.12 -17.55
N ASP A 64 -6.68 0.66 -16.57
CA ASP A 64 -5.52 1.54 -16.71
C ASP A 64 -4.80 1.77 -15.37
N VAL A 65 -3.55 2.23 -15.44
CA VAL A 65 -2.79 2.69 -14.28
C VAL A 65 -2.33 4.12 -14.50
N THR A 66 -2.85 5.03 -13.67
CA THR A 66 -2.54 6.46 -13.75
C THR A 66 -1.77 6.92 -12.51
N MET A 67 -0.73 7.73 -12.72
CA MET A 67 0.00 8.41 -11.64
C MET A 67 0.18 9.89 -11.98
N THR A 68 -0.53 10.76 -11.27
CA THR A 68 -0.38 12.21 -11.45
C THR A 68 0.84 12.73 -10.70
N VAL A 69 1.51 13.76 -11.25
CA VAL A 69 2.62 14.43 -10.56
C VAL A 69 2.12 15.07 -9.27
N GLY A 70 2.59 14.57 -8.14
CA GLY A 70 2.19 15.02 -6.80
C GLY A 70 1.32 14.01 -6.06
N ASP A 71 0.79 12.99 -6.72
CA ASP A 71 0.07 11.91 -6.04
C ASP A 71 1.04 11.08 -5.20
N PRO A 72 0.68 10.76 -3.94
CA PRO A 72 1.55 9.98 -3.06
C PRO A 72 1.67 8.50 -3.49
N TRP A 73 0.77 8.02 -4.34
CA TRP A 73 0.75 6.67 -4.92
C TRP A 73 -0.04 6.64 -6.23
N PRO A 74 0.25 5.69 -7.14
CA PRO A 74 -0.54 5.50 -8.36
C PRO A 74 -1.95 4.97 -8.08
N ARG A 75 -2.85 5.13 -9.05
CA ARG A 75 -4.23 4.64 -9.04
C ARG A 75 -4.46 3.69 -10.20
N LEU A 76 -5.22 2.63 -9.95
CA LEU A 76 -5.73 1.71 -10.96
C LEU A 76 -7.17 2.06 -11.25
N ASP A 77 -7.48 2.27 -12.51
CA ASP A 77 -8.84 2.47 -12.97
C ASP A 77 -9.47 1.10 -13.24
N LEU A 78 -10.61 0.83 -12.61
CA LEU A 78 -11.25 -0.47 -12.63
C LEU A 78 -12.50 -0.47 -13.53
N SER A 79 -12.87 -1.66 -14.03
CA SER A 79 -14.04 -1.84 -14.88
C SER A 79 -15.38 -1.51 -14.20
N ASP A 80 -15.40 -1.52 -12.86
CA ASP A 80 -16.55 -1.08 -12.03
C ASP A 80 -16.71 0.46 -11.98
N GLY A 81 -15.83 1.21 -12.65
CA GLY A 81 -15.82 2.68 -12.65
C GLY A 81 -15.17 3.30 -11.42
N THR A 82 -14.59 2.49 -10.53
CA THR A 82 -13.87 2.97 -9.35
C THR A 82 -12.36 3.04 -9.60
N ALA A 83 -11.68 3.92 -8.86
CA ALA A 83 -10.23 4.01 -8.87
C ALA A 83 -9.66 3.44 -7.56
N LEU A 84 -8.73 2.49 -7.65
CA LEU A 84 -8.05 1.91 -6.51
C LEU A 84 -6.63 2.48 -6.39
N GLY A 85 -6.36 3.21 -5.30
CA GLY A 85 -5.01 3.63 -4.96
C GLY A 85 -4.10 2.44 -4.62
N VAL A 86 -2.85 2.48 -5.06
CA VAL A 86 -1.89 1.40 -4.92
C VAL A 86 -0.73 1.85 -4.03
N MET A 87 -0.94 1.74 -2.71
CA MET A 87 -0.01 2.26 -1.71
C MET A 87 1.32 1.50 -1.65
N GLY A 88 1.38 0.29 -2.23
CA GLY A 88 2.62 -0.46 -2.35
C GLY A 88 3.65 0.15 -3.31
N ILE A 89 3.25 1.11 -4.15
CA ILE A 89 4.17 1.91 -4.96
C ILE A 89 4.29 3.29 -4.32
N ASN A 90 5.50 3.60 -3.83
CA ASN A 90 5.74 4.83 -3.10
C ASN A 90 6.04 6.00 -4.04
N GLY A 91 5.12 6.96 -4.14
CA GLY A 91 5.26 8.14 -4.99
C GLY A 91 6.37 9.11 -4.56
N ALA A 92 6.89 9.01 -3.32
CA ALA A 92 8.06 9.76 -2.89
C ALA A 92 9.30 9.40 -3.72
N GLU A 93 9.40 8.15 -4.17
CA GLU A 93 10.47 7.66 -5.03
C GLU A 93 10.13 7.83 -6.51
N LYS A 94 9.95 9.09 -6.94
CA LYS A 94 9.45 9.48 -8.27
C LYS A 94 9.97 8.64 -9.45
N LYS A 95 11.29 8.39 -9.51
CA LYS A 95 11.92 7.60 -10.59
C LYS A 95 11.54 6.12 -10.54
N LEU A 96 11.51 5.53 -9.33
CA LEU A 96 11.15 4.12 -9.16
C LEU A 96 9.65 3.94 -9.41
N ALA A 97 8.83 4.81 -8.84
CA ALA A 97 7.38 4.80 -9.04
C ALA A 97 7.00 4.92 -10.52
N ALA A 98 7.63 5.85 -11.25
CA ALA A 98 7.40 5.98 -12.69
C ALA A 98 7.78 4.71 -13.47
N ARG A 99 8.88 4.03 -13.10
CA ARG A 99 9.26 2.74 -13.71
C ARG A 99 8.26 1.64 -13.40
N GLN A 100 7.86 1.49 -12.15
CA GLN A 100 6.90 0.47 -11.72
C GLN A 100 5.53 0.67 -12.38
N VAL A 101 5.08 1.92 -12.50
CA VAL A 101 3.85 2.27 -13.22
C VAL A 101 3.98 1.95 -14.71
N ALA A 102 5.12 2.29 -15.34
CA ALA A 102 5.35 1.98 -16.74
C ALA A 102 5.43 0.46 -17.00
N GLU A 103 6.06 -0.30 -16.12
CA GLU A 103 6.09 -1.77 -16.17
C GLU A 103 4.69 -2.35 -16.02
N LEU A 104 3.88 -1.84 -15.08
CA LEU A 104 2.52 -2.30 -14.90
C LEU A 104 1.63 -1.96 -16.10
N ALA A 105 1.77 -0.76 -16.66
CA ALA A 105 1.07 -0.36 -17.88
C ALA A 105 1.47 -1.23 -19.08
N ALA A 106 2.75 -1.59 -19.20
CA ALA A 106 3.22 -2.50 -20.25
C ALA A 106 2.64 -3.92 -20.09
N LEU A 107 2.56 -4.42 -18.85
CA LEU A 107 1.93 -5.71 -18.54
C LEU A 107 0.43 -5.70 -18.85
N LEU A 108 -0.27 -4.62 -18.47
CA LEU A 108 -1.68 -4.43 -18.80
C LEU A 108 -1.90 -4.45 -20.31
N LYS A 109 -1.09 -3.71 -21.07
CA LYS A 109 -1.17 -3.70 -22.52
C LYS A 109 -0.91 -5.09 -23.13
N ALA A 110 0.13 -5.78 -22.67
CA ALA A 110 0.45 -7.13 -23.16
C ALA A 110 -0.67 -8.15 -22.88
N ARG A 111 -1.37 -8.01 -21.75
CA ARG A 111 -2.49 -8.88 -21.35
C ARG A 111 -3.81 -8.48 -21.99
N ALA A 112 -4.02 -7.21 -22.30
CA ALA A 112 -5.19 -6.71 -23.02
C ALA A 112 -5.15 -7.08 -24.52
N GLU A 113 -3.95 -7.22 -25.09
CA GLU A 113 -3.74 -7.56 -26.50
C GLU A 113 -3.61 -9.08 -26.74
N ALA A 114 -3.42 -9.87 -25.67
CA ALA A 114 -3.51 -11.32 -25.74
C ALA A 114 -5.00 -11.72 -25.88
N PRO A 115 -5.42 -12.30 -27.02
CA PRO A 115 -6.78 -12.79 -27.18
C PRO A 115 -7.00 -13.96 -26.23
N ASP A 116 -8.25 -14.07 -25.77
CA ASP A 116 -8.80 -15.21 -25.03
C ASP A 116 -8.32 -16.53 -25.67
N PRO A 117 -7.64 -17.43 -24.92
CA PRO A 117 -7.34 -18.75 -25.43
C PRO A 117 -8.61 -19.59 -25.31
N ASP A 118 -9.45 -19.55 -26.35
CA ASP A 118 -10.49 -20.56 -26.60
C ASP A 118 -9.88 -21.95 -26.87
#